data_AF-A0A1F5EPH2-F1
#
_entry.id   AF-A0A1F5EPH2-F1
#
_cell.length_a   1.000
_cell.length_b   1.000
_cell.length_c   1.000
_cell.angle_alpha   90.00
_cell.angle_beta   90.00
_cell.angle_gamma   90.00
#
_symmetry.space_group_name_H-M   'P 1'
#
loop_
_entity.id
_entity.type
_entity.pdbx_description
1 polymer ?
#
loop_
_entity_poly.entity_id
_entity_poly.type
_entity_poly.pdbx_seq_one_letter_code
_entity_poly.pdbx_strand_id
1 'polypeptide(L)'
;MIENKVLKWALILGIIVVLNLFFAYAMKVVYSEPKYEEFCQDKQVVEKIDTREMCLEQGGQWNENIYSDSPEKPIPVFDENGEIINPGYCDLYFTCNQEYQTAREGYERNVFMTLIGLGVISIVIGFVMATQPIVSVAFPLGGVLAFIVASIRYWQFASEFLQVGILGLALAVLVYLGIRKFK
;
A
#
# COMPACT_ATOMS: atom_id res chain seq x y z
N MET A 1 10.68 38.18 28.78
CA MET A 1 10.81 37.49 27.47
C MET A 1 9.43 37.07 27.02
N ILE A 2 8.81 37.81 26.10
CA ILE A 2 7.57 37.37 25.45
C ILE A 2 8.00 36.29 24.45
N GLU A 3 7.79 35.03 24.80
CA GLU A 3 7.94 33.91 23.87
C GLU A 3 7.01 34.20 22.68
N ASN A 4 7.58 34.43 21.49
CA ASN A 4 6.78 34.69 20.31
C ASN A 4 6.07 33.38 19.92
N LYS A 5 4.85 33.20 20.43
CA LYS A 5 4.03 32.00 20.25
C LYS A 5 3.89 31.62 18.78
N VAL A 6 3.89 32.61 17.88
CA VAL A 6 3.83 32.39 16.43
C VAL A 6 5.06 31.65 15.94
N LEU A 7 6.27 32.09 16.32
CA LEU A 7 7.52 31.44 15.93
C LEU A 7 7.61 30.00 16.46
N LYS A 8 7.19 29.78 17.72
CA LYS A 8 7.16 28.45 18.33
C LYS A 8 6.28 27.49 17.53
N TRP A 9 5.06 27.89 17.23
CA TRP A 9 4.12 27.05 16.47
C TRP A 9 4.56 26.84 15.02
N ALA A 10 5.14 27.86 14.37
CA ALA A 10 5.72 27.72 13.04
C ALA A 10 6.82 26.65 13.01
N LEU A 11 7.71 26.63 14.01
CA LEU A 11 8.74 25.60 14.13
C LEU A 11 8.17 24.21 14.38
N ILE A 12 7.16 24.09 15.27
CA ILE A 12 6.49 22.81 15.54
C ILE A 12 5.88 22.23 14.27
N LEU A 13 5.10 23.04 13.53
CA LEU A 13 4.47 22.60 12.28
C LEU A 13 5.51 22.28 11.21
N GLY A 14 6.56 23.09 11.09
CA GLY A 14 7.67 22.81 10.18
C GLY A 14 8.33 21.46 10.45
N ILE A 15 8.61 21.15 11.72
CA ILE A 15 9.18 19.84 12.11
C ILE A 15 8.23 18.71 11.76
N ILE A 16 6.93 18.84 12.05
CA ILE A 16 5.94 17.80 11.73
C ILE A 16 5.93 17.47 10.24
N VAL A 17 5.90 18.50 9.38
CA VAL A 17 5.88 18.35 7.92
C VAL A 17 7.19 17.75 7.42
N VAL A 18 8.34 18.31 7.80
CA VAL A 18 9.64 17.83 7.34
C VAL A 18 9.93 16.42 7.83
N LEU A 19 9.53 16.07 9.06
CA LEU A 19 9.65 14.71 9.59
C LEU A 19 8.88 13.70 8.75
N ASN A 20 7.63 14.01 8.37
CA ASN A 20 6.81 13.11 7.57
C ASN A 20 7.29 13.02 6.12
N LEU A 21 7.76 14.13 5.54
CA LEU A 21 8.44 14.10 4.23
C LEU A 21 9.70 13.26 4.30
N PHE A 22 10.52 13.42 5.34
CA PHE A 22 11.72 12.64 5.55
C PHE A 22 11.39 11.14 5.62
N PHE A 23 10.37 10.74 6.38
CA PHE A 23 9.92 9.34 6.38
C PHE A 23 9.53 8.88 4.98
N ALA A 24 8.67 9.63 4.28
CA ALA A 24 8.20 9.26 2.95
C ALA A 24 9.35 9.06 1.93
N TYR A 25 10.35 9.94 1.93
CA TYR A 25 11.51 9.81 1.03
C TYR A 25 12.50 8.76 1.51
N ALA A 26 12.71 8.59 2.82
CA ALA A 26 13.54 7.52 3.36
C ALA A 26 12.99 6.14 2.96
N MET A 27 11.67 5.96 2.95
CA MET A 27 11.06 4.70 2.49
C MET A 27 11.41 4.37 1.05
N LYS A 28 11.47 5.37 0.15
CA LYS A 28 11.88 5.19 -1.25
C LYS A 28 13.35 4.78 -1.41
N VAL A 29 14.19 5.11 -0.43
CA VAL A 29 15.62 4.74 -0.43
C VAL A 29 15.82 3.33 0.12
N VAL A 30 15.04 2.95 1.14
CA VAL A 30 15.17 1.65 1.82
C VAL A 30 14.45 0.54 1.05
N TYR A 31 13.32 0.84 0.42
CA TYR A 31 12.50 -0.14 -0.27
C TYR A 31 12.40 0.21 -1.76
N SER A 32 12.82 -0.71 -2.61
CA SER A 32 12.60 -0.62 -4.05
C SER A 32 11.13 -0.90 -4.36
N GLU A 33 10.47 0.07 -4.97
CA GLU A 33 9.09 -0.08 -5.44
C GLU A 33 9.07 -1.06 -6.63
N PRO A 34 8.31 -2.17 -6.56
CA PRO A 34 8.18 -3.10 -7.68
C PRO A 34 7.49 -2.40 -8.84
N LYS A 35 8.08 -2.45 -10.03
CA LYS A 35 7.51 -1.84 -11.23
C LYS A 35 6.81 -2.89 -12.08
N TYR A 36 5.66 -2.55 -12.64
CA TYR A 36 4.88 -3.49 -13.44
C TYR A 36 5.69 -4.07 -14.61
N GLU A 37 6.51 -3.24 -15.25
CA GLU A 37 7.32 -3.60 -16.42
C GLU A 37 8.46 -4.59 -16.08
N GLU A 38 8.81 -4.74 -14.80
CA GLU A 38 9.78 -5.74 -14.35
C GLU A 38 9.17 -7.15 -14.31
N PHE A 39 7.84 -7.26 -14.24
CA PHE A 39 7.10 -8.53 -14.21
C PHE A 39 6.44 -8.82 -15.56
N CYS A 40 5.75 -7.84 -16.13
CA CYS A 40 5.01 -7.96 -17.37
C CYS A 40 5.73 -7.16 -18.46
N GLN A 41 6.57 -7.83 -19.25
CA GLN A 41 7.25 -7.20 -20.37
C GLN A 41 6.38 -7.22 -21.62
N ASP A 42 6.20 -6.04 -22.23
CA ASP A 42 5.55 -5.93 -23.53
C ASP A 42 6.42 -6.59 -24.61
N LYS A 43 5.96 -7.74 -25.13
CA LYS A 43 6.61 -8.38 -26.28
C LYS A 43 6.38 -7.52 -27.52
N GLN A 44 7.45 -7.19 -28.24
CA GLN A 44 7.36 -6.41 -29.50
C GLN A 44 6.57 -7.14 -30.60
N VAL A 45 6.49 -8.47 -30.52
CA VAL A 45 5.65 -9.31 -31.37
C VAL A 45 4.79 -10.21 -30.48
N VAL A 46 3.49 -10.02 -30.53
CA VAL A 46 2.52 -10.94 -29.90
C VAL A 46 2.21 -12.03 -30.92
N GLU A 47 2.77 -13.22 -30.69
CA GLU A 47 2.40 -14.39 -31.49
C GLU A 47 0.91 -14.68 -31.30
N LYS A 48 0.24 -15.11 -32.37
CA LYS A 48 -1.18 -15.41 -32.32
C LYS A 48 -1.41 -16.65 -31.44
N ILE A 49 -2.04 -16.46 -30.28
CA ILE A 49 -2.37 -17.54 -29.34
C ILE A 49 -3.80 -17.98 -29.61
N ASP A 50 -3.95 -19.05 -30.39
CA ASP A 50 -5.26 -19.58 -30.79
C ASP A 50 -5.66 -20.82 -29.98
N THR A 51 -4.77 -21.39 -29.17
CA THR A 51 -5.00 -22.64 -28.43
C THR A 51 -4.79 -22.48 -26.93
N ARG A 52 -5.48 -23.31 -26.16
CA ARG A 52 -5.33 -23.38 -24.70
C ARG A 52 -3.91 -23.75 -24.31
N GLU A 53 -3.30 -24.70 -25.01
CA GLU A 53 -1.96 -25.20 -24.73
C GLU A 53 -0.93 -24.09 -24.90
N MET A 54 -1.01 -23.32 -26.00
CA MET A 54 -0.15 -22.15 -26.23
C MET A 54 -0.34 -21.07 -25.17
N CYS A 55 -1.57 -20.88 -24.68
CA CYS A 55 -1.85 -19.92 -23.61
C CYS A 55 -1.16 -20.29 -22.30
N LEU A 56 -1.30 -21.56 -21.89
CA LEU A 56 -0.71 -22.07 -20.64
C LEU A 56 0.82 -22.13 -20.72
N GLU A 57 1.39 -22.44 -21.88
CA GLU A 57 2.84 -22.44 -22.10
C GLU A 57 3.47 -21.05 -21.91
N GLN A 58 2.73 -19.99 -22.23
CA GLN A 58 3.18 -18.60 -22.02
C GLN A 58 2.88 -18.06 -20.62
N GLY A 59 2.38 -18.88 -19.69
CA GLY A 59 1.99 -18.44 -18.35
C GLY A 59 0.70 -17.62 -18.32
N GLY A 60 -0.13 -17.73 -19.36
CA GLY A 60 -1.46 -17.13 -19.40
C GLY A 60 -2.50 -18.00 -18.72
N GLN A 61 -3.64 -17.40 -18.36
CA GLN A 61 -4.83 -18.14 -17.93
C GLN A 61 -5.81 -18.25 -19.09
N TRP A 62 -6.21 -19.48 -19.43
CA TRP A 62 -7.30 -19.70 -20.37
C TRP A 62 -8.64 -19.52 -19.67
N ASN A 63 -9.39 -18.49 -20.08
CA ASN A 63 -10.73 -18.23 -19.56
C ASN A 63 -11.76 -18.87 -20.48
N GLU A 64 -12.35 -19.97 -20.01
CA GLU A 64 -13.47 -20.62 -20.67
C GLU A 64 -14.75 -19.78 -20.47
N ASN A 65 -15.59 -19.71 -21.50
CA ASN A 65 -16.96 -19.20 -21.42
C ASN A 65 -17.14 -17.70 -21.14
N ILE A 66 -17.06 -16.86 -22.18
CA ILE A 66 -17.36 -15.41 -22.11
C ILE A 66 -18.88 -15.12 -22.03
N TYR A 67 -19.75 -16.14 -21.95
CA TYR A 67 -21.18 -16.01 -22.19
C TYR A 67 -22.06 -15.76 -20.96
N SER A 68 -21.52 -15.76 -19.74
CA SER A 68 -22.41 -15.75 -18.56
C SER A 68 -22.91 -14.38 -18.10
N ASP A 69 -22.19 -13.26 -18.27
CA ASP A 69 -22.60 -12.00 -17.60
C ASP A 69 -22.29 -10.66 -18.34
N SER A 70 -21.94 -10.69 -19.63
CA SER A 70 -21.78 -9.42 -20.38
C SER A 70 -23.14 -8.86 -20.84
N PRO A 71 -23.45 -7.57 -20.58
CA PRO A 71 -24.70 -6.94 -21.05
C PRO A 71 -24.77 -6.83 -22.57
N GLU A 72 -23.61 -6.85 -23.25
CA GLU A 72 -23.51 -6.98 -24.70
C GLU A 72 -23.21 -8.44 -25.02
N LYS A 73 -24.22 -9.17 -25.50
CA LYS A 73 -24.07 -10.58 -25.92
C LYS A 73 -23.10 -10.63 -27.11
N PRO A 74 -21.93 -11.27 -26.99
CA PRO A 74 -21.03 -11.45 -28.13
C PRO A 74 -21.72 -12.28 -29.23
N ILE A 75 -21.34 -12.03 -30.49
CA ILE A 75 -21.88 -12.76 -31.66
C ILE A 75 -21.44 -14.23 -31.54
N PRO A 76 -22.37 -15.21 -31.56
CA PRO A 76 -22.03 -16.62 -31.50
C PRO A 76 -21.12 -17.00 -32.67
N VAL A 77 -19.97 -17.60 -32.36
CA VAL A 77 -19.11 -18.22 -33.35
C VAL A 77 -19.62 -19.65 -33.55
N PHE A 78 -19.85 -20.04 -34.80
CA PHE A 78 -20.35 -21.36 -35.16
C PHE A 78 -19.22 -22.17 -35.80
N ASP A 79 -19.13 -23.44 -35.46
CA ASP A 79 -18.23 -24.37 -36.16
C ASP A 79 -18.82 -24.77 -37.52
N GLU A 80 -18.08 -25.57 -38.29
CA GLU A 80 -18.52 -26.07 -39.62
C GLU A 80 -19.82 -26.90 -39.56
N ASN A 81 -20.22 -27.37 -38.37
CA ASN A 81 -21.43 -28.15 -38.12
C ASN A 81 -22.59 -27.30 -37.59
N GLY A 82 -22.40 -25.99 -37.37
CA GLY A 82 -23.40 -25.10 -36.82
C GLY A 82 -23.54 -25.16 -35.30
N GLU A 83 -22.59 -25.77 -34.59
CA GLU A 83 -22.53 -25.77 -33.13
C GLU A 83 -21.89 -24.48 -32.62
N ILE A 84 -22.38 -23.97 -31.48
CA ILE A 84 -21.80 -22.78 -30.84
C ILE A 84 -20.44 -23.16 -30.27
N ILE A 85 -19.36 -22.70 -30.92
CA ILE A 85 -18.03 -22.69 -30.34
C ILE A 85 -17.92 -21.45 -29.48
N ASN A 86 -17.62 -21.65 -28.21
CA ASN A 86 -17.34 -20.59 -27.26
C ASN A 86 -15.84 -20.31 -27.34
N PRO A 87 -15.37 -19.30 -28.10
CA PRO A 87 -13.95 -19.00 -28.12
C PRO A 87 -13.59 -18.49 -26.71
N GLY A 88 -12.99 -19.34 -25.90
CA GLY A 88 -12.27 -18.88 -24.71
C GLY A 88 -11.21 -17.87 -25.14
N TYR A 89 -10.77 -17.03 -24.21
CA TYR A 89 -9.66 -16.11 -24.47
C TYR A 89 -8.51 -16.40 -23.52
N CYS A 90 -7.30 -16.14 -23.99
CA CYS A 90 -6.10 -16.22 -23.17
C CYS A 90 -5.85 -14.87 -22.48
N ASP A 91 -5.86 -14.84 -21.15
CA ASP A 91 -5.26 -13.75 -20.39
C ASP A 91 -3.76 -14.02 -20.23
N LEU A 92 -2.98 -13.47 -21.15
CA LEU A 92 -1.53 -13.62 -21.20
C LEU A 92 -0.80 -13.01 -19.99
N TYR A 93 -1.40 -12.03 -19.34
CA TYR A 93 -0.75 -11.30 -18.25
C TYR A 93 -1.13 -11.86 -16.89
N PHE A 94 -1.93 -12.94 -16.82
CA PHE A 94 -2.45 -13.47 -15.58
C PHE A 94 -1.35 -13.75 -14.54
N THR A 95 -0.37 -14.61 -14.89
CA THR A 95 0.70 -14.99 -13.95
C THR A 95 1.60 -13.81 -13.61
N CYS A 96 2.06 -13.03 -14.60
CA CYS A 96 2.96 -11.90 -14.32
C CYS A 96 2.26 -10.81 -13.49
N ASN A 97 0.97 -10.57 -13.71
CA ASN A 97 0.18 -9.64 -12.91
C ASN A 97 0.02 -10.16 -11.48
N GLN A 98 -0.23 -11.46 -11.29
CA GLN A 98 -0.29 -12.07 -9.96
C GLN A 98 1.05 -11.95 -9.21
N GLU A 99 2.18 -12.17 -9.88
CA GLU A 99 3.51 -11.98 -9.31
C GLU A 99 3.77 -10.52 -8.93
N TYR A 100 3.43 -9.57 -9.82
CA TYR A 100 3.52 -8.14 -9.54
C TYR A 100 2.68 -7.74 -8.32
N GLN A 101 1.42 -8.17 -8.27
CA GLN A 101 0.54 -7.86 -7.13
C GLN A 101 1.10 -8.45 -5.83
N THR A 102 1.61 -9.68 -5.86
CA THR A 102 2.25 -10.32 -4.70
C THR A 102 3.47 -9.54 -4.23
N ALA A 103 4.34 -9.11 -5.16
CA ALA A 103 5.52 -8.30 -4.83
C ALA A 103 5.12 -6.93 -4.28
N ARG A 104 4.11 -6.29 -4.88
CA ARG A 104 3.57 -5.00 -4.45
C ARG A 104 2.96 -5.09 -3.06
N GLU A 105 2.12 -6.08 -2.79
CA GLU A 105 1.54 -6.31 -1.46
C GLU A 105 2.64 -6.47 -0.39
N GLY A 106 3.69 -7.25 -0.70
CA GLY A 106 4.84 -7.42 0.17
C GLY A 106 5.57 -6.10 0.45
N TYR A 107 5.83 -5.32 -0.60
CA TYR A 107 6.43 -3.97 -0.50
C TYR A 107 5.58 -3.03 0.35
N GLU A 108 4.29 -2.87 0.03
CA GLU A 108 3.38 -1.93 0.70
C GLU A 108 3.21 -2.29 2.18
N ARG A 109 3.13 -3.59 2.51
CA ARG A 109 3.07 -4.07 3.89
C ARG A 109 4.34 -3.75 4.67
N ASN A 110 5.52 -3.95 4.07
CA ASN A 110 6.79 -3.61 4.71
C ASN A 110 6.93 -2.11 4.95
N VAL A 111 6.50 -1.30 3.97
CA VAL A 111 6.51 0.17 4.09
C VAL A 111 5.58 0.62 5.23
N PHE A 112 4.38 0.05 5.30
CA PHE A 112 3.42 0.31 6.37
C PHE A 112 4.01 0.00 7.76
N MET A 113 4.57 -1.21 7.96
CA MET A 113 5.13 -1.61 9.25
C MET A 113 6.24 -0.67 9.71
N THR A 114 7.11 -0.26 8.79
CA THR A 114 8.21 0.65 9.09
C THR A 114 7.73 2.06 9.41
N LEU A 115 6.72 2.59 8.69
CA LEU A 115 6.12 3.89 9.03
C LEU A 115 5.46 3.88 10.41
N ILE A 116 4.77 2.80 10.77
CA ILE A 116 4.23 2.62 12.12
C ILE A 116 5.38 2.58 13.14
N GLY A 117 6.44 1.81 12.89
CA GLY A 117 7.62 1.76 13.75
C GLY A 117 8.25 3.14 13.97
N LEU A 118 8.47 3.89 12.90
CA LEU A 118 9.03 5.25 12.94
C LEU A 118 8.10 6.24 13.67
N GLY A 119 6.78 6.10 13.49
CA GLY A 119 5.80 6.91 14.22
C GLY A 119 5.85 6.65 15.74
N VAL A 120 5.92 5.39 16.15
CA VAL A 120 6.10 5.00 17.58
C VAL A 120 7.41 5.54 18.13
N ILE A 121 8.53 5.36 17.40
CA ILE A 121 9.85 5.88 17.79
C ILE A 121 9.79 7.40 17.96
N SER A 122 9.12 8.11 17.04
CA SER A 122 8.96 9.57 17.13
C SER A 122 8.21 9.98 18.39
N ILE A 123 7.11 9.30 18.71
CA ILE A 123 6.35 9.56 19.94
C ILE A 123 7.25 9.35 21.17
N VAL A 124 7.99 8.23 21.23
CA VAL A 124 8.91 7.93 22.34
C VAL A 124 9.99 9.00 22.49
N ILE A 125 10.62 9.45 21.40
CA ILE A 125 11.61 10.54 21.43
C ILE A 125 10.99 11.82 22.01
N GLY A 126 9.77 12.16 21.58
CA GLY A 126 9.03 13.31 22.12
C GLY A 126 8.80 13.22 23.62
N PHE A 127 8.48 12.04 24.15
CA PHE A 127 8.31 11.82 25.58
C PHE A 127 9.63 11.86 26.35
N VAL A 128 10.71 11.26 25.83
CA VAL A 128 12.04 11.30 26.47
C VAL A 128 12.56 12.73 26.54
N MET A 129 12.31 13.54 25.51
CA MET A 129 12.73 14.94 25.43
C MET A 129 11.67 15.91 26.01
N ALA A 130 10.90 15.49 27.03
CA ALA A 130 9.81 16.26 27.61
C ALA A 130 10.22 17.65 28.14
N THR A 131 11.50 17.87 28.45
CA THR A 131 12.02 19.17 28.89
C THR A 131 12.13 20.21 27.77
N GLN A 132 12.12 19.76 26.50
CA GLN A 132 12.24 20.62 25.33
C GLN A 132 10.86 21.04 24.81
N PRO A 133 10.46 22.32 24.90
CA PRO A 133 9.08 22.76 24.68
C PRO A 133 8.59 22.65 23.23
N ILE A 134 9.50 22.54 22.26
CA ILE A 134 9.18 22.36 20.84
C ILE A 134 9.17 20.87 20.48
N VAL A 135 10.26 20.15 20.79
CA VAL A 135 10.46 18.74 20.41
C VAL A 135 9.41 17.84 21.06
N SER A 136 9.11 18.05 22.33
CA SER A 136 8.12 17.27 23.09
C SER A 136 6.69 17.38 22.56
N VAL A 137 6.40 18.39 21.74
CA VAL A 137 5.10 18.59 21.08
C VAL A 137 5.17 18.14 19.62
N ALA A 138 6.22 18.54 18.89
CA ALA A 138 6.34 18.28 17.47
C ALA A 138 6.51 16.79 17.14
N PHE A 139 7.32 16.05 17.90
CA PHE A 139 7.60 14.63 17.61
C PHE A 139 6.39 13.72 17.84
N PRO A 140 5.63 13.85 18.94
CA PRO A 140 4.42 13.04 19.12
C PRO A 140 3.34 13.37 18.09
N LEU A 141 3.11 14.65 17.78
CA LEU A 141 2.17 15.04 16.73
C LEU A 141 2.63 14.56 15.34
N GLY A 142 3.94 14.60 15.09
CA GLY A 142 4.55 14.08 13.87
C GLY A 142 4.39 12.57 13.73
N GLY A 143 4.54 11.82 14.82
CA GLY A 143 4.30 10.37 14.85
C GLY A 143 2.83 10.00 14.65
N VAL A 144 1.91 10.76 15.25
CA VAL A 144 0.47 10.60 14.98
C VAL A 144 0.14 10.89 13.52
N LEU A 145 0.72 11.94 12.94
CA LEU A 145 0.57 12.23 11.51
C LEU A 145 1.12 11.09 10.64
N ALA A 146 2.26 10.49 11.03
CA ALA A 146 2.81 9.34 10.32
C ALA A 146 1.84 8.15 10.34
N PHE A 147 1.12 7.91 11.44
CA PHE A 147 0.07 6.88 11.49
C PHE A 147 -1.09 7.19 10.54
N ILE A 148 -1.53 8.45 10.48
CA ILE A 148 -2.59 8.88 9.56
C ILE A 148 -2.15 8.63 8.11
N VAL A 149 -0.94 9.06 7.75
CA VAL A 149 -0.38 8.85 6.40
C VAL A 149 -0.24 7.36 6.09
N ALA A 150 0.23 6.56 7.05
CA ALA A 150 0.38 5.12 6.90
C ALA A 150 -0.99 4.45 6.64
N SER A 151 -2.02 4.83 7.40
CA SER A 151 -3.37 4.28 7.24
C SER A 151 -4.02 4.72 5.93
N ILE A 152 -3.94 5.99 5.54
CA ILE A 152 -4.57 6.43 4.28
C ILE A 152 -3.98 5.69 3.08
N ARG A 153 -2.66 5.48 3.06
CA ARG A 153 -1.96 4.99 1.89
C ARG A 153 -1.83 3.47 1.82
N TYR A 154 -1.63 2.80 2.94
CA TYR A 154 -1.22 1.39 2.96
C TYR A 154 -2.20 0.46 3.68
N TRP A 155 -3.27 0.98 4.28
CA TRP A 155 -4.19 0.19 5.11
C TRP A 155 -4.79 -1.02 4.38
N GLN A 156 -5.14 -0.86 3.10
CA GLN A 156 -5.70 -1.96 2.29
C GLN A 156 -4.77 -3.16 2.12
N PHE A 157 -3.45 -2.98 2.28
CA PHE A 157 -2.45 -4.03 2.12
C PHE A 157 -2.05 -4.68 3.46
N ALA A 158 -2.54 -4.15 4.58
CA ALA A 158 -2.38 -4.79 5.88
C ALA A 158 -3.47 -5.86 6.08
N SER A 159 -3.08 -7.05 6.52
CA SER A 159 -4.04 -8.11 6.87
C SER A 159 -5.03 -7.61 7.94
N GLU A 160 -6.26 -8.13 7.93
CA GLU A 160 -7.32 -7.76 8.89
C GLU A 160 -6.86 -7.85 10.35
N PHE A 161 -6.09 -8.89 10.70
CA PHE A 161 -5.52 -9.05 12.05
C PHE A 161 -4.51 -7.94 12.42
N LEU A 162 -3.68 -7.50 11.45
CA LEU A 162 -2.74 -6.40 11.66
C LEU A 162 -3.47 -5.06 11.84
N GLN A 163 -4.52 -4.82 11.05
CA GLN A 163 -5.36 -3.62 11.15
C GLN A 163 -5.97 -3.49 12.55
N VAL A 164 -6.62 -4.55 13.05
CA VAL A 164 -7.21 -4.57 14.40
C VAL A 164 -6.14 -4.46 15.48
N GLY A 165 -5.03 -5.18 15.33
CA GLY A 165 -3.93 -5.16 16.29
C GLY A 165 -3.31 -3.77 16.46
N ILE A 166 -3.08 -3.04 15.37
CA ILE A 166 -2.51 -1.69 15.40
C ILE A 166 -3.48 -0.68 16.02
N LEU A 167 -4.77 -0.75 15.69
CA LEU A 167 -5.78 0.12 16.32
C LEU A 167 -5.92 -0.16 17.82
N GLY A 168 -5.95 -1.44 18.21
CA GLY A 168 -5.99 -1.85 19.60
C GLY A 168 -4.77 -1.34 20.38
N LEU A 169 -3.57 -1.51 19.82
CA LEU A 169 -2.33 -1.02 20.41
C LEU A 169 -2.30 0.51 20.51
N ALA A 170 -2.66 1.23 19.44
CA ALA A 170 -2.70 2.68 19.42
C ALA A 170 -3.68 3.21 20.48
N LEU A 171 -4.87 2.62 20.57
CA LEU A 171 -5.86 2.98 21.58
C LEU A 171 -5.33 2.71 23.00
N ALA A 172 -4.74 1.53 23.25
CA ALA A 172 -4.18 1.19 24.55
C ALA A 172 -3.07 2.18 24.98
N VAL A 173 -2.18 2.55 24.06
CA VAL A 173 -1.12 3.54 24.31
C VAL A 173 -1.71 4.92 24.62
N LEU A 174 -2.70 5.38 23.83
CA LEU A 174 -3.34 6.68 24.06
C LEU A 174 -4.05 6.73 25.41
N VAL A 175 -4.79 5.67 25.76
CA VAL A 175 -5.47 5.55 27.07
C VAL A 175 -4.44 5.53 28.20
N TYR A 176 -3.37 4.73 28.07
CA TYR A 176 -2.30 4.64 29.07
C TYR A 176 -1.63 5.99 29.31
N LEU A 177 -1.27 6.70 28.23
CA LEU A 177 -0.64 8.02 28.32
C LEU A 177 -1.59 9.06 28.89
N GLY A 178 -2.88 9.03 28.52
CA GLY A 178 -3.90 9.89 29.11
C GLY A 178 -4.01 9.71 30.62
N ILE A 179 -4.04 8.47 31.12
CA ILE A 179 -4.13 8.20 32.56
C ILE A 179 -2.85 8.62 33.30
N ARG A 180 -1.66 8.33 32.74
CA ARG A 180 -0.38 8.57 33.42
C ARG A 180 0.03 10.04 33.43
N LYS A 181 -0.34 10.83 32.42
CA LYS A 181 0.10 12.23 32.30
C LYS A 181 -0.79 13.22 33.06
N PHE A 182 -2.04 12.83 33.35
CA PHE A 182 -2.99 13.66 34.11
C PHE A 182 -3.21 13.18 35.56
N LYS A 183 -2.46 12.17 36.00
CA LYS A 183 -2.22 11.87 37.42
C LYS A 183 -0.92 12.55 37.86
#